data_AF-A0AAD7NFZ9-F1
#
_entry.id   AF-A0AAD7NFZ9-F1
#
_cell.length_a   1.000
_cell.length_b   1.000
_cell.length_c   1.000
_cell.angle_alpha   90.00
_cell.angle_beta   90.00
_cell.angle_gamma   90.00
#
_symmetry.space_group_name_H-M   'P 1'
#
loop_
_entity.id
_entity.type
_entity.pdbx_description
1 polymer ?
#
loop_
_entity_poly.entity_id
_entity_poly.type
_entity_poly.pdbx_seq_one_letter_code
_entity_poly.pdbx_strand_id
1 'polypeptide(L)'
;MYGSVYRIRVPLGTDSIVVCDPKALSHLFALDTWKYSHPPLALLQITMLTGPGNLLVSLGESHNRHRKILNPLFAPAALKRYTSVMYDSAYKLSTAWESELQASATNEIMPDISEWINNLSFDIIGLAAFSTDFKSLDGEKSAVATALTAVGHAKPSPITSKIFLLAQAFPVLFELPLPRSTL
;
A
#
# COMPACT_ATOMS: atom_id res chain seq x y z
N MET A 1 -24.80 17.91 14.46
CA MET A 1 -23.71 17.65 13.49
C MET A 1 -22.43 18.26 14.04
N TYR A 2 -21.34 17.51 14.13
CA TYR A 2 -20.12 17.85 14.90
C TYR A 2 -19.21 18.92 14.27
N GLY A 3 -19.70 19.72 13.30
CA GLY A 3 -18.90 20.76 12.64
C GLY A 3 -17.84 20.21 11.68
N SER A 4 -17.07 21.10 11.05
CA SER A 4 -16.01 20.75 10.09
C SER A 4 -14.70 20.31 10.74
N VAL A 5 -14.54 20.52 12.05
CA VAL A 5 -13.40 20.05 12.85
C VAL A 5 -13.96 19.53 14.17
N TYR A 6 -13.64 18.28 14.49
CA TYR A 6 -14.09 17.64 15.74
C TYR A 6 -13.02 16.74 16.35
N ARG A 7 -13.11 16.55 17.66
CA ARG A 7 -12.20 15.71 18.44
C ARG A 7 -12.86 14.38 18.74
N ILE A 8 -12.16 13.30 18.46
CA ILE A 8 -12.52 11.94 18.88
C ILE A 8 -11.52 11.47 19.93
N ARG A 9 -12.02 10.81 20.97
CA ARG A 9 -11.16 10.16 21.95
C ARG A 9 -10.80 8.78 21.41
N VAL A 10 -9.52 8.60 21.09
CA VAL A 10 -8.97 7.29 20.72
C VAL A 10 -8.61 6.52 22.00
N PRO A 11 -8.39 5.20 21.93
CA PRO A 11 -8.07 4.41 23.11
C PRO A 11 -6.90 5.01 23.91
N LEU A 12 -6.96 4.82 25.24
CA LEU A 12 -5.93 5.24 26.20
C LEU A 12 -5.79 6.74 26.42
N GLY A 13 -6.89 7.48 26.27
CA GLY A 13 -6.95 8.89 26.67
C GLY A 13 -6.18 9.83 25.75
N THR A 14 -5.74 9.34 24.59
CA THR A 14 -5.24 10.19 23.51
C THR A 14 -6.41 10.75 22.71
N ASP A 15 -6.19 11.92 22.11
CA ASP A 15 -7.19 12.60 21.32
C ASP A 15 -6.74 12.66 19.87
N SER A 16 -7.65 12.31 18.97
CA SER A 16 -7.46 12.51 17.55
C SER A 16 -8.38 13.63 17.08
N ILE A 17 -7.81 14.56 16.32
CA ILE A 17 -8.55 15.69 15.74
C ILE A 17 -8.84 15.32 14.30
N VAL A 18 -10.12 15.25 13.95
CA VAL A 18 -10.56 15.06 12.57
C VAL A 18 -10.85 16.42 11.96
N VAL A 19 -10.13 16.72 10.89
CA VAL A 19 -10.28 17.96 10.12
C VAL A 19 -10.92 17.62 8.78
N CYS A 20 -12.12 18.11 8.55
CA CYS A 20 -12.88 17.93 7.30
C CYS A 20 -13.06 19.24 6.51
N ASP A 21 -12.49 20.36 6.99
CA ASP A 21 -12.54 21.64 6.28
C ASP A 21 -11.48 21.68 5.16
N PRO A 22 -11.85 21.97 3.90
CA PRO A 22 -10.92 21.96 2.77
C PRO A 22 -9.83 23.04 2.86
N LYS A 23 -10.09 24.20 3.50
CA LYS A 23 -9.07 25.24 3.71
C LYS A 23 -8.08 24.82 4.79
N ALA A 24 -8.55 24.19 5.87
CA ALA A 24 -7.69 23.63 6.89
C ALA A 24 -6.85 22.45 6.35
N LEU A 25 -7.43 21.60 5.50
CA LEU A 25 -6.70 20.50 4.85
C LEU A 25 -5.65 21.03 3.88
N SER A 26 -5.97 22.02 3.04
CA SER A 26 -4.97 22.61 2.14
C SER A 26 -3.82 23.23 2.93
N HIS A 27 -4.12 23.92 4.02
CA HIS A 27 -3.11 24.45 4.93
C HIS A 27 -2.29 23.34 5.60
N LEU A 28 -2.91 22.25 6.05
CA LEU A 28 -2.23 21.13 6.71
C LEU A 28 -1.32 20.35 5.74
N PHE A 29 -1.74 20.17 4.49
CA PHE A 29 -0.93 19.51 3.46
C PHE A 29 0.09 20.43 2.79
N ALA A 30 -0.12 21.76 2.79
CA ALA A 30 0.80 22.73 2.20
C ALA A 30 1.85 23.27 3.19
N LEU A 31 1.53 23.41 4.48
CA LEU A 31 2.52 23.71 5.50
C LEU A 31 3.47 22.53 5.67
N ASP A 32 4.73 22.84 6.00
CA ASP A 32 5.83 21.90 6.18
C ASP A 32 5.35 20.50 6.58
N THR A 33 5.38 19.60 5.61
CA THR A 33 4.95 18.21 5.72
C THR A 33 5.63 17.49 6.91
N TRP A 34 6.70 18.07 7.46
CA TRP A 34 7.48 17.53 8.58
C TRP A 34 6.92 17.94 9.95
N LYS A 35 6.11 19.00 10.02
CA LYS A 35 5.48 19.43 11.28
C LYS A 35 4.37 18.48 11.72
N TYR A 36 3.76 17.78 10.76
CA TYR A 36 2.72 16.78 10.98
C TYR A 36 3.26 15.39 10.67
N SER A 37 4.03 14.83 11.61
CA SER A 37 4.53 13.45 11.49
C SER A 37 3.42 12.43 11.73
N HIS A 38 3.52 11.28 11.06
CA HIS A 38 2.69 10.13 11.39
C HIS A 38 2.83 9.74 12.87
N PRO A 39 1.76 9.25 13.52
CA PRO A 39 1.85 8.74 14.88
C PRO A 39 2.91 7.62 14.99
N PRO A 40 3.72 7.56 16.07
CA PRO A 40 4.77 6.55 16.23
C PRO A 40 4.28 5.11 16.07
N LEU A 41 3.06 4.81 16.54
CA LEU A 41 2.42 3.50 16.36
C LEU A 41 2.20 3.14 14.89
N ALA A 42 1.74 4.10 14.08
CA ALA A 42 1.50 3.88 12.66
C ALA A 42 2.83 3.62 11.94
N LEU A 43 3.87 4.38 12.27
CA LEU A 43 5.22 4.15 11.74
C LEU A 43 5.76 2.77 12.14
N LEU A 44 5.58 2.35 13.39
CA LEU A 44 6.00 1.01 13.85
C LEU A 44 5.25 -0.10 13.10
N GLN A 45 3.94 0.04 12.89
CA GLN A 45 3.14 -0.92 12.12
C GLN A 45 3.64 -1.06 10.69
N ILE A 46 3.87 0.07 10.02
CA ILE A 46 4.39 0.10 8.65
C ILE A 46 5.79 -0.52 8.61
N THR A 47 6.66 -0.16 9.57
CA THR A 47 8.03 -0.70 9.68
C THR A 47 8.03 -2.20 9.88
N MET A 48 7.14 -2.76 10.70
CA MET A 48 7.05 -4.21 10.89
C MET A 48 6.63 -4.97 9.63
N LEU A 49 5.83 -4.32 8.76
CA LEU A 49 5.32 -4.92 7.54
C LEU A 49 6.31 -4.79 6.38
N THR A 50 7.02 -3.67 6.31
CA THR A 50 7.81 -3.26 5.14
C THR A 50 9.31 -3.15 5.41
N GLY A 51 9.75 -3.38 6.65
CA GLY A 51 11.12 -3.19 7.10
C GLY A 51 11.46 -1.75 7.46
N PRO A 52 12.62 -1.50 8.08
CA PRO A 52 13.10 -0.15 8.36
C PRO A 52 13.67 0.53 7.11
N GLY A 53 13.80 1.87 7.16
CA GLY A 53 14.56 2.64 6.17
C GLY A 53 13.91 2.77 4.78
N ASN A 54 12.69 2.30 4.56
CA ASN A 54 11.98 2.49 3.30
C ASN A 54 11.30 3.87 3.21
N LEU A 55 10.78 4.20 2.02
CA LEU A 55 10.11 5.47 1.76
C LEU A 55 8.92 5.73 2.70
N LEU A 56 8.14 4.71 3.06
CA LEU A 56 6.92 4.86 3.85
C LEU A 56 7.18 5.22 5.32
N VAL A 57 8.37 4.87 5.83
CA VAL A 57 8.77 5.13 7.22
C VAL A 57 9.71 6.33 7.33
N SER A 58 10.48 6.60 6.27
CA SER A 58 11.44 7.70 6.24
C SER A 58 10.77 9.07 6.41
N LEU A 59 11.42 9.97 7.16
CA LEU A 59 10.96 11.35 7.39
C LEU A 59 12.04 12.36 6.98
N GLY A 60 11.62 13.57 6.62
CA GLY A 60 12.50 14.70 6.34
C GLY A 60 13.43 14.46 5.14
N GLU A 61 14.73 14.65 5.33
CA GLU A 61 15.73 14.57 4.25
C GLU A 61 15.85 13.15 3.65
N SER A 62 15.74 12.12 4.49
CA SER A 62 15.78 10.72 4.03
C SER A 62 14.62 10.40 3.06
N HIS A 63 13.41 10.83 3.43
CA HIS A 63 12.23 10.75 2.59
C HIS A 63 12.40 11.53 1.29
N ASN A 64 12.92 12.76 1.36
CA ASN A 64 13.14 13.60 0.18
C ASN A 64 14.17 12.95 -0.77
N ARG A 65 15.24 12.38 -0.22
CA ARG A 65 16.25 11.64 -1.00
C ARG A 65 15.63 10.43 -1.70
N HIS A 66 14.87 9.59 -0.99
CA HIS A 66 14.19 8.43 -1.58
C HIS A 66 13.22 8.86 -2.69
N ARG A 67 12.42 9.90 -2.43
CA ARG A 67 11.47 10.44 -3.41
C ARG A 67 12.17 11.00 -4.64
N LYS A 68 13.30 11.70 -4.47
CA LYS A 68 14.09 12.23 -5.59
C LYS A 68 14.61 11.12 -6.50
N ILE A 69 14.99 9.97 -5.94
CA ILE A 69 15.44 8.80 -6.70
C ILE A 69 14.29 8.14 -7.47
N LEU A 70 13.09 8.09 -6.88
CA LEU A 70 11.92 7.41 -7.47
C LEU A 70 11.12 8.26 -8.45
N ASN A 71 11.02 9.58 -8.24
CA ASN A 71 10.24 10.49 -9.09
C ASN A 71 10.50 10.36 -10.60
N PRO A 72 11.74 10.12 -11.10
CA PRO A 72 12.00 9.92 -12.53
C PRO A 72 11.23 8.75 -13.15
N LEU A 73 10.95 7.69 -12.38
CA LEU A 73 10.14 6.55 -12.85
C LEU A 73 8.68 6.95 -13.12
N PHE A 74 8.21 8.04 -12.52
CA PHE A 74 6.86 8.58 -12.70
C PHE A 74 6.83 9.82 -13.60
N ALA A 75 7.93 10.15 -14.28
CA ALA A 75 7.96 11.26 -15.23
C ALA A 75 7.10 10.94 -16.46
N PRO A 76 6.49 11.94 -17.14
CA PRO A 76 5.63 11.71 -18.30
C PRO A 76 6.25 10.84 -19.41
N ALA A 77 7.56 10.96 -19.63
CA ALA A 77 8.28 10.14 -20.60
C ALA A 77 8.35 8.65 -20.19
N ALA A 78 8.52 8.35 -18.90
CA ALA A 78 8.51 6.99 -18.38
C ALA A 78 7.09 6.42 -18.42
N LEU A 79 6.08 7.19 -18.02
CA LEU A 79 4.67 6.78 -18.07
C LEU A 79 4.23 6.39 -19.49
N LYS A 80 4.67 7.13 -20.52
CA LYS A 80 4.38 6.79 -21.93
C LYS A 80 4.97 5.43 -22.35
N ARG A 81 6.05 4.97 -21.71
CA ARG A 81 6.58 3.61 -21.95
C ARG A 81 5.75 2.56 -21.23
N TYR A 82 5.20 2.89 -20.07
CA TYR A 82 4.36 1.96 -19.30
C TYR A 82 2.96 1.81 -19.91
N THR A 83 2.46 2.83 -20.62
CA THR A 83 1.15 2.72 -21.28
C THR A 83 1.07 1.57 -22.27
N SER A 84 2.13 1.28 -23.04
CA SER A 84 2.10 0.12 -23.95
C SER A 84 1.98 -1.20 -23.17
N VAL A 85 2.74 -1.35 -22.08
CA VAL A 85 2.65 -2.51 -21.18
C VAL A 85 1.25 -2.65 -20.59
N MET A 86 0.62 -1.54 -20.19
CA MET A 86 -0.76 -1.54 -19.68
C MET A 86 -1.77 -1.98 -20.75
N TYR A 87 -1.62 -1.50 -21.99
CA TYR A 87 -2.48 -1.93 -23.10
C TYR A 87 -2.30 -3.42 -23.40
N ASP A 88 -1.07 -3.90 -23.50
CA ASP A 88 -0.78 -5.31 -23.79
C ASP A 88 -1.36 -6.22 -22.70
N SER A 89 -1.20 -5.83 -21.43
CA SER A 89 -1.75 -6.59 -20.29
C SER A 89 -3.29 -6.55 -20.25
N ALA A 90 -3.90 -5.42 -20.62
CA ALA A 90 -5.36 -5.30 -20.70
C ALA A 90 -5.94 -6.12 -21.85
N TYR A 91 -5.27 -6.17 -23.01
CA TYR A 91 -5.65 -7.06 -24.11
C TYR A 91 -5.55 -8.53 -23.69
N LYS A 92 -4.47 -8.91 -23.00
CA LYS A 92 -4.30 -10.26 -22.46
C LYS A 92 -5.45 -10.64 -21.52
N LEU A 93 -5.84 -9.75 -20.61
CA LEU A 93 -7.00 -9.95 -19.73
C LEU A 93 -8.30 -10.14 -20.54
N SER A 94 -8.55 -9.28 -21.53
CA SER A 94 -9.74 -9.38 -22.38
C SER A 94 -9.78 -10.71 -23.13
N THR A 95 -8.65 -11.18 -23.65
CA THR A 95 -8.57 -12.48 -24.34
C THR A 95 -8.78 -13.65 -23.39
N ALA A 96 -8.33 -13.54 -22.13
CA ALA A 96 -8.56 -14.57 -21.12
C ALA A 96 -10.05 -14.69 -20.77
N TRP A 97 -10.74 -13.56 -20.54
CA TRP A 97 -12.18 -13.56 -20.30
C TRP A 97 -12.99 -14.06 -21.49
N GLU A 98 -12.62 -13.69 -22.71
CA GLU A 98 -13.26 -14.21 -23.92
C GLU A 98 -13.08 -15.73 -24.02
N SER A 99 -11.90 -16.25 -23.69
CA SER A 99 -11.64 -17.69 -23.65
C SER A 99 -12.46 -18.40 -22.58
N GLU A 100 -12.63 -17.82 -21.38
CA GLU A 100 -13.48 -18.39 -20.34
C GLU A 100 -14.96 -18.38 -20.73
N LEU A 101 -15.40 -17.29 -21.38
CA LEU A 101 -16.77 -17.16 -21.87
C LEU A 101 -17.08 -18.22 -22.94
N GLN A 102 -16.17 -18.42 -23.90
CA GLN A 102 -16.33 -19.43 -24.96
C GLN A 102 -16.28 -20.86 -24.42
N ALA A 103 -15.57 -21.10 -23.32
CA ALA A 103 -15.54 -22.39 -22.64
C ALA A 103 -16.80 -22.65 -21.79
N SER A 104 -17.60 -21.61 -21.49
CA SER A 104 -18.83 -21.73 -20.71
C SER A 104 -19.98 -22.29 -21.56
N ALA A 105 -20.62 -23.36 -21.09
CA ALA A 105 -21.78 -23.95 -21.75
C ALA A 105 -23.00 -23.00 -21.82
N THR A 106 -23.04 -22.00 -20.92
CA THR A 106 -24.17 -21.08 -20.77
C THR A 106 -23.91 -19.71 -21.42
N ASN A 107 -22.73 -19.49 -22.01
CA ASN A 107 -22.29 -18.15 -22.46
C ASN A 107 -22.35 -17.09 -21.34
N GLU A 108 -22.15 -17.51 -20.09
CA GLU A 108 -22.13 -16.64 -18.92
C GLU A 108 -20.98 -17.05 -18.00
N ILE A 109 -20.27 -16.06 -17.46
CA ILE A 109 -19.20 -16.22 -16.47
C ILE A 109 -19.39 -15.20 -15.35
N MET A 110 -19.02 -15.58 -14.12
CA MET A 110 -19.01 -14.67 -12.97
C MET A 110 -17.59 -14.61 -12.37
N PRO A 111 -16.69 -13.86 -13.01
CA PRO A 111 -15.28 -13.79 -12.59
C PRO A 111 -15.13 -12.96 -11.30
N ASP A 112 -14.19 -13.35 -10.43
CA ASP A 112 -13.76 -12.49 -9.32
C ASP A 112 -12.88 -11.36 -9.86
N ILE A 113 -13.50 -10.21 -10.08
CA ILE A 113 -12.83 -9.00 -10.57
C ILE A 113 -11.68 -8.58 -9.65
N SER A 114 -11.76 -8.83 -8.35
CA SER A 114 -10.71 -8.44 -7.41
C SER A 114 -9.42 -9.22 -7.70
N GLU A 115 -9.54 -10.54 -7.91
CA GLU A 115 -8.41 -11.39 -8.26
C GLU A 115 -7.83 -11.02 -9.64
N TRP A 116 -8.69 -10.84 -10.65
CA TRP A 116 -8.25 -10.46 -11.99
C TRP A 116 -7.51 -9.11 -12.04
N ILE A 117 -8.02 -8.10 -11.33
CA ILE A 117 -7.39 -6.78 -11.28
C ILE A 117 -6.08 -6.81 -10.48
N ASN A 118 -6.00 -7.63 -9.42
CA ASN A 118 -4.74 -7.84 -8.70
C ASN A 118 -3.70 -8.48 -9.62
N ASN A 119 -4.05 -9.55 -10.33
CA ASN A 119 -3.16 -10.24 -11.28
C ASN A 119 -2.73 -9.33 -12.43
N LEU A 120 -3.65 -8.55 -12.99
CA LEU A 120 -3.34 -7.53 -14.00
C LEU A 120 -2.34 -6.49 -13.46
N SER A 121 -2.58 -5.99 -12.25
CA SER A 121 -1.71 -5.00 -11.62
C SER A 121 -0.30 -5.56 -11.36
N PHE A 122 -0.21 -6.84 -10.96
CA PHE A 122 1.06 -7.52 -10.80
C PHE A 122 1.84 -7.62 -12.10
N ASP A 123 1.22 -8.07 -13.18
CA ASP A 123 1.89 -8.20 -14.48
C ASP A 123 2.34 -6.82 -15.02
N ILE A 124 1.49 -5.79 -14.88
CA ILE A 124 1.85 -4.42 -15.27
C ILE A 124 3.06 -3.93 -14.46
N ILE A 125 3.04 -4.06 -13.14
CA ILE A 125 4.14 -3.58 -12.29
C ILE A 125 5.41 -4.40 -12.53
N GLY A 126 5.28 -5.73 -12.66
CA GLY A 126 6.39 -6.62 -12.98
C GLY A 126 7.10 -6.20 -14.26
N LEU A 127 6.35 -6.02 -15.35
CA LEU A 127 6.89 -5.63 -16.65
C LEU A 127 7.39 -4.18 -16.66
N ALA A 128 6.60 -3.23 -16.15
CA ALA A 128 6.91 -1.81 -16.21
C ALA A 128 8.04 -1.39 -15.27
N ALA A 129 8.01 -1.86 -14.02
CA ALA A 129 8.96 -1.42 -12.99
C ALA A 129 10.17 -2.36 -12.85
N PHE A 130 9.98 -3.67 -13.02
CA PHE A 130 11.01 -4.69 -12.78
C PHE A 130 11.48 -5.41 -14.04
N SER A 131 10.90 -5.09 -15.21
CA SER A 131 11.17 -5.79 -16.48
C SER A 131 11.09 -7.32 -16.36
N THR A 132 10.20 -7.80 -15.48
CA THR A 132 10.02 -9.20 -15.16
C THR A 132 8.55 -9.56 -15.38
N ASP A 133 8.30 -10.57 -16.22
CA ASP A 133 6.95 -11.09 -16.41
C ASP A 133 6.60 -12.02 -15.26
N PHE A 134 5.60 -11.65 -14.46
CA PHE A 134 5.13 -12.49 -13.35
C PHE A 134 4.09 -13.52 -13.80
N LYS A 135 3.55 -13.37 -15.02
CA LYS A 135 2.52 -14.25 -15.60
C LYS A 135 1.37 -14.55 -14.65
N SER A 136 1.02 -13.58 -13.81
CA SER A 136 -0.03 -13.71 -12.81
C SER A 136 -1.40 -13.89 -13.47
N LEU A 137 -1.60 -13.31 -14.65
CA LEU A 137 -2.81 -13.53 -15.47
C LEU A 137 -2.89 -14.96 -16.06
N ASP A 138 -1.77 -15.66 -16.22
CA ASP A 138 -1.74 -17.05 -16.72
C ASP A 138 -1.89 -18.08 -15.58
N GLY A 139 -2.11 -17.60 -14.34
CA GLY A 139 -2.20 -18.44 -13.15
C GLY A 139 -0.86 -18.80 -12.51
N GLU A 140 0.27 -18.27 -12.99
CA GLU A 140 1.56 -18.45 -12.32
C GLU A 140 1.64 -17.59 -11.05
N LYS A 141 1.95 -18.23 -9.92
CA LYS A 141 2.13 -17.53 -8.64
C LYS A 141 3.59 -17.16 -8.45
N SER A 142 3.98 -15.98 -8.96
CA SER A 142 5.29 -15.40 -8.65
C SER A 142 5.46 -15.25 -7.13
N ALA A 143 6.67 -15.49 -6.63
CA ALA A 143 7.01 -15.29 -5.22
C ALA A 143 6.72 -13.85 -4.76
N VAL A 144 6.91 -12.88 -5.67
CA VAL A 144 6.64 -11.46 -5.40
C VAL A 144 5.14 -11.17 -5.32
N ALA A 145 4.36 -11.69 -6.27
CA ALA A 145 2.90 -11.55 -6.27
C ALA A 145 2.28 -12.17 -5.01
N THR A 146 2.79 -13.33 -4.60
CA THR A 146 2.37 -14.02 -3.36
C THR A 146 2.74 -13.21 -2.13
N ALA A 147 3.97 -12.69 -2.04
CA ALA A 147 4.42 -11.88 -0.91
C ALA A 147 3.60 -10.59 -0.78
N LEU A 148 3.35 -9.88 -1.88
CA LEU A 148 2.58 -8.63 -1.84
C LEU A 148 1.10 -8.87 -1.53
N THR A 149 0.51 -9.95 -2.06
CA THR A 149 -0.85 -10.36 -1.70
C THR A 149 -0.92 -10.73 -0.22
N ALA A 150 0.11 -11.40 0.32
CA ALA A 150 0.21 -11.71 1.74
C ALA A 150 0.33 -10.46 2.61
N VAL A 151 1.00 -9.39 2.14
CA VAL A 151 1.05 -8.08 2.80
C VAL A 151 -0.34 -7.44 2.86
N GLY A 152 -1.11 -7.46 1.76
CA GLY A 152 -2.48 -6.94 1.72
C GLY A 152 -3.46 -7.70 2.61
N HIS A 153 -3.25 -9.01 2.77
CA HIS A 153 -4.07 -9.89 3.61
C HIS A 153 -3.46 -10.17 4.99
N ALA A 154 -2.34 -9.52 5.34
CA ALA A 154 -1.63 -9.75 6.58
C ALA A 154 -2.50 -9.28 7.76
N LYS A 155 -3.26 -10.21 8.34
CA LYS A 155 -3.95 -9.96 9.60
C LYS A 155 -2.89 -9.91 10.71
N PRO A 156 -2.79 -8.81 11.48
CA PRO A 156 -1.90 -8.78 12.62
C PRO A 156 -2.31 -9.90 13.58
N SER A 157 -1.34 -10.73 13.99
CA SER A 157 -1.57 -11.79 14.97
C SER A 157 -2.26 -11.19 16.21
N PRO A 158 -3.17 -11.94 16.88
CA PRO A 158 -3.83 -11.44 18.09
C PRO A 158 -2.82 -11.01 19.17
N ILE A 159 -1.62 -11.60 19.19
CA ILE A 159 -0.53 -11.19 20.07
C ILE A 159 0.01 -9.81 19.65
N THR A 160 0.28 -9.60 18.37
CA THR A 160 0.74 -8.31 17.83
C THR A 160 -0.31 -7.21 18.02
N SER A 161 -1.59 -7.52 17.81
CA SER A 161 -2.70 -6.58 18.05
C SER A 161 -2.79 -6.18 19.53
N LYS A 162 -2.64 -7.14 20.45
CA LYS A 162 -2.56 -6.86 21.89
C LYS A 162 -1.32 -6.06 22.26
N ILE A 163 -0.15 -6.35 21.68
CA ILE A 163 1.07 -5.55 21.87
C ILE A 163 0.85 -4.12 21.37
N PHE A 164 0.21 -3.92 20.22
CA PHE A 164 -0.10 -2.57 19.72
C PHE A 164 -1.06 -1.81 20.64
N LEU A 165 -2.09 -2.47 21.18
CA LEU A 165 -3.00 -1.87 22.16
C LEU A 165 -2.27 -1.51 23.47
N LEU A 166 -1.34 -2.36 23.92
CA LEU A 166 -0.53 -2.10 25.12
C LEU A 166 0.56 -1.04 24.89
N ALA A 167 1.12 -0.96 23.68
CA ALA A 167 2.11 0.05 23.29
C ALA A 167 1.50 1.46 23.23
N GLN A 168 0.17 1.58 23.06
CA GLN A 168 -0.52 2.86 23.26
C GLN A 168 -0.48 3.31 24.74
N ALA A 169 -0.33 2.37 25.70
CA ALA A 169 -0.40 2.61 27.14
C ALA A 169 0.98 2.84 27.75
N PHE A 170 1.93 2.03 27.30
CA PHE A 170 3.29 1.98 27.80
C PHE A 170 4.24 2.24 26.64
N PRO A 171 4.65 3.51 26.42
CA PRO A 171 5.59 3.86 25.36
C PRO A 171 6.97 3.18 25.52
N VAL A 172 7.27 2.59 26.68
CA VAL A 172 8.46 1.76 26.92
C VAL A 172 8.47 0.47 26.06
N LEU A 173 7.32 -0.03 25.62
CA LEU A 173 7.24 -1.23 24.77
C LEU A 173 7.77 -0.99 23.34
N PHE A 174 8.00 0.26 22.93
CA PHE A 174 8.62 0.58 21.64
C PHE A 174 10.14 0.29 21.61
N GLU A 175 10.79 0.23 22.78
CA GLU A 175 12.23 -0.06 22.89
C GLU A 175 12.55 -1.56 22.97
N LEU A 176 11.53 -2.41 23.07
CA LEU A 176 11.74 -3.85 23.07
C LEU A 176 12.18 -4.32 21.68
N PRO A 177 13.33 -5.01 21.55
CA PRO A 177 13.78 -5.58 20.29
C PRO A 177 12.81 -6.71 19.93
N LEU A 178 11.84 -6.40 19.07
CA LEU A 178 10.92 -7.40 18.56
C LEU A 178 11.65 -8.24 17.49
N PRO A 179 11.38 -9.55 17.38
CA PRO A 179 12.14 -10.49 16.54
C PRO A 179 12.21 -10.18 15.02
N ARG A 180 11.59 -9.09 14.56
CA ARG A 180 11.62 -8.60 13.17
C ARG A 180 12.35 -7.28 12.98
N SER A 181 12.91 -6.67 14.03
CA SER A 181 13.70 -5.42 13.92
C SER A 181 15.20 -5.64 13.76
N THR A 182 15.64 -6.88 13.54
CA THR A 182 17.06 -7.26 13.37
C THR A 182 17.29 -7.88 12.00
N LEU A 183 17.13 -7.08 10.94
CA LEU A 183 17.81 -7.23 9.65
C LEU A 183 18.00 -5.84 9.02
#